data_AF-A0A2W7B4K0-F1
#
_entry.id   AF-A0A2W7B4K0-F1
#
_cell.length_a   1.000
_cell.length_b   1.000
_cell.length_c   1.000
_cell.angle_alpha   90.00
_cell.angle_beta   90.00
_cell.angle_gamma   90.00
#
_symmetry.space_group_name_H-M   'P 1'
#
loop_
_entity.id
_entity.type
_entity.pdbx_description
1 polymer ?
#
loop_
_entity_poly.entity_id
_entity_poly.type
_entity_poly.pdbx_seq_one_letter_code
_entity_poly.pdbx_strand_id
1 'polypeptide(L)'
;MGQSKIVLLRRKTQKLTVKQINTFMKKEHLGAFIDAIYAVGITMLAMDLPNHLNLESSQTFELVKSLHLQYGLAFFMLFSLWFQHRGINEHILNLSFPIVSISTLILLIVPLIPCMVKIAYQYGYQPGNILNFNISEKVDLIFISCILIVNLLLDLLSSEICMPKNNVIEYKQFQQIKKNKPIITGLIALIFLIILVIPNANSNLLWIVVFFLFFVYIGKIQNYSAE
;
A
#
# COMPACT_ATOMS: atom_id res chain seq x y z
N MET A 1 9.61 4.31 58.16
CA MET A 1 9.05 5.02 56.98
C MET A 1 9.56 4.52 55.61
N GLY A 2 10.67 3.78 55.50
CA GLY A 2 11.25 3.37 54.20
C GLY A 2 10.55 2.21 53.46
N GLN A 3 9.92 1.26 54.15
CA GLN A 3 9.35 0.07 53.50
C GLN A 3 8.11 0.36 52.62
N SER A 4 7.32 1.39 52.96
CA SER A 4 6.13 1.76 52.19
C SER A 4 6.47 2.32 50.79
N LYS A 5 7.59 3.06 50.66
CA LYS A 5 8.07 3.57 49.36
C LYS A 5 8.53 2.45 48.42
N ILE A 6 9.17 1.40 48.95
CA ILE A 6 9.69 0.28 48.15
C ILE A 6 8.55 -0.54 47.54
N VAL A 7 7.49 -0.81 48.31
CA VAL A 7 6.30 -1.54 47.82
C VAL A 7 5.55 -0.75 46.75
N LEU A 8 5.45 0.57 46.90
CA LEU A 8 4.82 1.47 45.93
C LEU A 8 5.61 1.53 44.60
N LEU A 9 6.94 1.62 44.68
CA LEU A 9 7.81 1.59 43.50
C LEU A 9 7.69 0.27 42.73
N ARG A 10 7.64 -0.87 43.45
CA ARG A 10 7.48 -2.20 42.84
C ARG A 10 6.12 -2.37 42.14
N ARG A 11 5.03 -1.86 42.75
CA ARG A 11 3.70 -1.87 42.11
C ARG A 11 3.64 -0.99 40.85
N LYS A 12 4.37 0.13 40.83
CA LYS A 12 4.40 1.04 39.68
C LYS A 12 5.18 0.45 38.50
N THR A 13 6.32 -0.20 38.76
CA THR A 13 7.11 -0.90 37.72
C THR A 13 6.37 -2.13 37.16
N GLN A 14 5.64 -2.86 38.00
CA GLN A 14 4.84 -4.01 37.54
C GLN A 14 3.63 -3.58 36.68
N LYS A 15 2.98 -2.45 36.99
CA LYS A 15 1.91 -1.91 36.13
C LYS A 15 2.43 -1.39 34.78
N LEU A 16 3.65 -0.84 34.76
CA LEU A 16 4.28 -0.35 33.52
C LEU A 16 4.63 -1.52 32.57
N THR A 17 5.19 -2.60 33.10
CA THR A 17 5.55 -3.79 32.31
C THR A 17 4.32 -4.47 31.72
N VAL A 18 3.24 -4.67 32.49
CA VAL A 18 2.00 -5.28 31.98
C VAL A 18 1.34 -4.42 30.88
N LYS A 19 1.34 -3.09 31.03
CA LYS A 19 0.79 -2.20 29.99
C LYS A 19 1.61 -2.28 28.70
N GLN A 20 2.94 -2.34 28.79
CA GLN A 20 3.82 -2.48 27.62
C GLN A 20 3.60 -3.81 26.90
N ILE A 21 3.50 -4.92 27.64
CA ILE A 21 3.23 -6.25 27.06
C ILE A 21 1.89 -6.26 26.30
N ASN A 22 0.83 -5.69 26.88
CA ASN A 22 -0.48 -5.64 26.22
C ASN A 22 -0.47 -4.80 24.94
N THR A 23 0.29 -3.70 24.90
CA THR A 23 0.41 -2.88 23.68
C THR A 23 1.19 -3.62 22.60
N PHE A 24 2.25 -4.33 22.99
CA PHE A 24 3.07 -5.12 22.07
C PHE A 24 2.26 -6.25 21.42
N MET A 25 1.53 -7.04 22.22
CA MET A 25 0.64 -8.10 21.71
C MET A 25 -0.38 -7.55 20.70
N LYS A 26 -0.99 -6.39 21.00
CA LYS A 26 -1.96 -5.77 20.08
C LYS A 26 -1.34 -5.34 18.75
N LYS A 27 -0.08 -4.91 18.74
CA LYS A 27 0.66 -4.52 17.52
C LYS A 27 0.92 -5.73 16.63
N GLU A 28 1.39 -6.83 17.22
CA GLU A 28 1.65 -8.07 16.48
C GLU A 28 0.36 -8.62 15.84
N HIS A 29 -0.75 -8.58 16.59
CA HIS A 29 -2.06 -8.97 16.04
C HIS A 29 -2.50 -8.09 14.87
N LEU A 30 -2.30 -6.77 14.95
CA LEU A 30 -2.59 -5.87 13.83
C LEU A 30 -1.71 -6.19 12.61
N GLY A 31 -0.41 -6.41 12.81
CA GLY A 31 0.51 -6.78 11.74
C GLY A 31 0.13 -8.08 11.05
N ALA A 32 -0.19 -9.12 11.82
CA ALA A 32 -0.65 -10.40 11.28
C ALA A 32 -1.98 -10.26 10.52
N PHE A 33 -2.90 -9.42 11.02
CA PHE A 33 -4.15 -9.14 10.33
C PHE A 33 -3.93 -8.41 8.99
N ILE A 34 -3.03 -7.42 8.95
CA ILE A 34 -2.63 -6.75 7.71
C ILE A 34 -2.10 -7.78 6.71
N ASP A 35 -1.14 -8.61 7.10
CA ASP A 35 -0.55 -9.63 6.22
C ASP A 35 -1.61 -10.58 5.66
N ALA A 36 -2.53 -11.06 6.51
CA ALA A 36 -3.60 -11.97 6.10
C ALA A 36 -4.52 -11.34 5.04
N ILE A 37 -4.93 -10.08 5.21
CA ILE A 37 -5.82 -9.41 4.25
C ILE A 37 -5.12 -9.16 2.91
N TYR A 38 -3.84 -8.75 2.91
CA TYR A 38 -3.08 -8.61 1.66
C TYR A 38 -2.85 -9.96 0.96
N ALA A 39 -2.55 -11.02 1.73
CA ALA A 39 -2.43 -12.36 1.17
C ALA A 39 -3.75 -12.79 0.50
N VAL A 40 -4.90 -12.58 1.15
CA VAL A 40 -6.22 -12.85 0.54
C VAL A 40 -6.41 -12.04 -0.74
N GLY A 41 -6.12 -10.73 -0.73
CA GLY A 41 -6.24 -9.90 -1.94
C GLY A 41 -5.38 -10.39 -3.11
N ILE A 42 -4.13 -10.79 -2.82
CA ILE A 42 -3.22 -11.38 -3.82
C ILE A 42 -3.77 -12.71 -4.35
N THR A 43 -4.31 -13.58 -3.47
CA THR A 43 -4.89 -14.86 -3.92
C THR A 43 -6.16 -14.68 -4.74
N MET A 44 -7.01 -13.69 -4.40
CA MET A 44 -8.19 -13.35 -5.21
C MET A 44 -7.79 -12.93 -6.62
N LEU A 45 -6.75 -12.09 -6.74
CA LEU A 45 -6.22 -11.69 -8.04
C LEU A 45 -5.73 -12.88 -8.86
N ALA A 46 -5.05 -13.85 -8.24
CA ALA A 46 -4.57 -15.05 -8.92
C ALA A 46 -5.72 -15.99 -9.35
N MET A 47 -6.79 -16.10 -8.56
CA MET A 47 -7.95 -16.94 -8.88
C MET A 47 -8.82 -16.38 -10.01
N ASP A 48 -8.86 -15.05 -10.18
CA ASP A 48 -9.66 -14.40 -11.21
C ASP A 48 -9.02 -14.42 -12.61
N LEU A 49 -7.84 -15.05 -12.75
CA LEU A 49 -7.18 -15.22 -14.05
C LEU A 49 -8.06 -16.08 -14.97
N PRO A 50 -8.52 -15.59 -16.13
CA PRO A 50 -9.41 -16.34 -16.99
C PRO A 50 -8.69 -17.55 -17.62
N ASN A 51 -9.28 -18.73 -17.43
CA ASN A 51 -8.74 -20.01 -17.90
C ASN A 51 -9.09 -20.34 -19.36
N HIS A 52 -9.92 -19.53 -20.02
CA HIS A 52 -10.53 -19.84 -21.33
C HIS A 52 -9.81 -19.08 -22.45
N LEU A 53 -8.59 -19.51 -22.76
CA LEU A 53 -7.96 -19.16 -24.03
C LEU A 53 -8.04 -20.38 -24.92
N ASN A 54 -9.12 -20.48 -25.70
CA ASN A 54 -9.20 -21.44 -26.80
C ASN A 54 -8.18 -21.01 -27.86
N LEU A 55 -6.98 -21.57 -27.76
CA LEU A 55 -5.75 -21.23 -28.47
C LEU A 55 -5.76 -21.68 -29.95
N GLU A 56 -6.70 -21.20 -30.77
CA GLU A 56 -6.70 -21.52 -32.21
C GLU A 56 -6.13 -20.43 -33.12
N SER A 57 -5.71 -19.25 -32.62
CA SER A 57 -5.17 -18.20 -33.49
C SER A 57 -3.91 -17.49 -32.97
N SER A 58 -3.10 -16.94 -33.87
CA SER A 58 -1.93 -16.10 -33.55
C SER A 58 -2.30 -14.79 -32.84
N GLN A 59 -3.55 -14.34 -32.95
CA GLN A 59 -4.08 -13.19 -32.20
C GLN A 59 -4.22 -13.49 -30.70
N THR A 60 -4.25 -14.77 -30.32
CA THR A 60 -4.34 -15.19 -28.91
C THR A 60 -3.10 -14.78 -28.11
N PHE A 61 -1.90 -14.80 -28.69
CA PHE A 61 -0.66 -14.58 -27.94
C PHE A 61 -0.53 -13.16 -27.37
N GLU A 62 -0.84 -12.13 -28.17
CA GLU A 62 -0.79 -10.73 -27.69
C GLU A 62 -1.85 -10.46 -26.61
N LEU A 63 -3.03 -11.09 -26.72
CA LEU A 63 -4.09 -11.03 -25.70
C LEU A 63 -3.68 -11.76 -24.41
N VAL A 64 -3.05 -12.93 -24.51
CA VAL A 64 -2.52 -13.64 -23.33
C VAL A 64 -1.47 -12.78 -22.63
N LYS A 65 -0.55 -12.20 -23.41
CA LYS A 65 0.56 -11.39 -22.90
C LYS A 65 0.05 -10.15 -22.19
N SER A 66 -0.86 -9.40 -22.80
CA SER A 66 -1.42 -8.20 -22.19
C SER A 66 -2.19 -8.51 -20.90
N LEU A 67 -2.89 -9.63 -20.86
CA LEU A 67 -3.59 -10.10 -19.67
C LEU A 67 -2.63 -10.42 -18.54
N HIS A 68 -1.59 -11.22 -18.80
CA HIS A 68 -0.58 -11.55 -17.80
C HIS A 68 0.15 -10.29 -17.31
N LEU A 69 0.37 -9.31 -18.20
CA LEU A 69 0.95 -8.03 -17.82
C LEU A 69 0.01 -7.24 -16.89
N GLN A 70 -1.28 -7.12 -17.21
CA GLN A 70 -2.23 -6.38 -16.35
C GLN A 70 -2.39 -7.03 -14.96
N TYR A 71 -2.53 -8.35 -14.90
CA TYR A 71 -2.60 -9.07 -13.63
C TYR A 71 -1.27 -9.03 -12.85
N GLY A 72 -0.14 -9.19 -13.55
CA GLY A 72 1.18 -9.05 -12.94
C GLY A 72 1.41 -7.64 -12.36
N LEU A 73 0.99 -6.62 -13.09
CA LEU A 73 1.03 -5.23 -12.65
C LEU A 73 0.20 -5.02 -11.37
N ALA A 74 -1.03 -5.52 -11.33
CA ALA A 74 -1.87 -5.46 -10.14
C ALA A 74 -1.26 -6.22 -8.95
N PHE A 75 -0.62 -7.36 -9.19
CA PHE A 75 0.12 -8.10 -8.18
C PHE A 75 1.26 -7.26 -7.59
N PHE A 76 2.09 -6.65 -8.44
CA PHE A 76 3.18 -5.79 -7.98
C PHE A 76 2.68 -4.55 -7.23
N MET A 77 1.55 -3.96 -7.64
CA MET A 77 0.91 -2.87 -6.91
C MET A 77 0.50 -3.31 -5.51
N LEU A 78 -0.25 -4.41 -5.38
CA LEU A 78 -0.70 -4.94 -4.10
C LEU A 78 0.49 -5.28 -3.20
N PHE A 79 1.52 -5.91 -3.76
CA PHE A 79 2.73 -6.24 -3.04
C PHE A 79 3.49 -5.00 -2.56
N SER A 80 3.59 -3.97 -3.40
CA SER A 80 4.17 -2.67 -3.00
C SER A 80 3.38 -2.03 -1.86
N LEU A 81 2.05 -1.98 -1.97
CA LEU A 81 1.19 -1.44 -0.91
C LEU A 81 1.32 -2.23 0.40
N TRP A 82 1.38 -3.57 0.33
CA TRP A 82 1.63 -4.43 1.49
C TRP A 82 2.96 -4.09 2.14
N PHE A 83 4.03 -4.04 1.34
CA PHE A 83 5.38 -3.76 1.83
C PHE A 83 5.46 -2.39 2.51
N GLN A 84 4.80 -1.37 1.94
CA GLN A 84 4.68 -0.05 2.55
C GLN A 84 3.93 -0.08 3.88
N HIS A 85 2.77 -0.74 3.92
CA HIS A 85 1.95 -0.84 5.13
C HIS A 85 2.70 -1.60 6.23
N ARG A 86 3.41 -2.67 5.87
CA ARG A 86 4.23 -3.46 6.79
C ARG A 86 5.37 -2.64 7.39
N GLY A 87 6.14 -1.95 6.56
CA GLY A 87 7.23 -1.07 7.02
C GLY A 87 6.74 0.04 7.94
N ILE A 88 5.58 0.63 7.65
CA ILE A 88 4.93 1.62 8.54
C ILE A 88 4.55 0.95 9.88
N ASN A 89 3.96 -0.23 9.85
CA ASN A 89 3.50 -0.92 11.06
C ASN A 89 4.65 -1.34 11.99
N GLU A 90 5.81 -1.72 11.44
CA GLU A 90 7.02 -2.04 12.22
C GLU A 90 7.47 -0.85 13.08
N HIS A 91 7.23 0.37 12.61
CA HIS A 91 7.57 1.62 13.29
C HIS A 91 6.52 2.13 14.29
N ILE A 92 5.35 1.48 14.39
CA ILE A 92 4.32 1.85 15.37
C ILE A 92 4.73 1.33 16.75
N LEU A 93 4.88 2.21 17.73
CA LEU A 93 5.19 1.83 19.11
C LEU A 93 3.94 1.74 19.99
N ASN A 94 2.98 2.63 19.76
CA ASN A 94 1.72 2.68 20.50
C ASN A 94 0.57 2.71 19.53
N LEU A 95 -0.39 1.80 19.74
CA LEU A 95 -1.64 1.78 18.98
C LEU A 95 -2.58 2.86 19.53
N SER A 96 -2.70 3.94 18.79
CA SER A 96 -3.74 4.95 19.00
C SER A 96 -4.99 4.59 18.19
N PHE A 97 -6.14 5.09 18.61
CA PHE A 97 -7.39 4.94 17.87
C PHE A 97 -7.30 5.40 16.38
N PRO A 98 -6.72 6.57 16.03
CA PRO A 98 -6.63 6.99 14.64
C PRO A 98 -5.79 6.05 13.79
N ILE A 99 -4.69 5.51 14.31
CA ILE A 99 -3.85 4.51 13.63
C ILE A 99 -4.68 3.28 13.25
N VAL A 100 -5.42 2.71 14.21
CA VAL A 100 -6.25 1.53 13.98
C VAL A 100 -7.36 1.82 12.97
N SER A 101 -8.00 2.99 13.07
CA SER A 101 -9.06 3.40 12.15
C SER A 101 -8.56 3.55 10.71
N ILE A 102 -7.44 4.23 10.51
CA ILE A 102 -6.82 4.42 9.19
C ILE A 102 -6.37 3.07 8.61
N SER A 103 -5.71 2.22 9.41
CA SER A 103 -5.33 0.87 8.97
C SER A 103 -6.55 0.04 8.58
N THR A 104 -7.66 0.11 9.33
CA THR A 104 -8.90 -0.59 9.00
C THR A 104 -9.50 -0.09 7.68
N LEU A 105 -9.48 1.23 7.45
CA LEU A 105 -9.95 1.82 6.19
C LEU A 105 -9.10 1.38 4.99
N ILE A 106 -7.77 1.33 5.15
CA ILE A 106 -6.86 0.79 4.13
C ILE A 106 -7.22 -0.67 3.82
N LEU A 107 -7.39 -1.50 4.85
CA LEU A 107 -7.71 -2.91 4.70
C LEU A 107 -9.11 -3.17 4.14
N LEU A 108 -10.03 -2.21 4.22
CA LEU A 108 -11.32 -2.27 3.54
C LEU A 108 -11.18 -2.05 2.02
N ILE A 109 -10.28 -1.15 1.63
CA ILE A 109 -10.10 -0.74 0.23
C ILE A 109 -9.19 -1.71 -0.53
N VAL A 110 -8.14 -2.23 0.09
CA VAL A 110 -7.15 -3.12 -0.56
C VAL A 110 -7.79 -4.34 -1.25
N PRO A 111 -8.74 -5.07 -0.63
CA PRO A 111 -9.42 -6.19 -1.28
C PRO A 111 -10.33 -5.80 -2.45
N LEU A 112 -10.65 -4.52 -2.63
CA LEU A 112 -11.39 -4.05 -3.81
C LEU A 112 -10.49 -3.96 -5.04
N ILE A 113 -9.16 -3.89 -4.88
CA ILE A 113 -8.21 -3.76 -6.00
C ILE A 113 -8.34 -4.94 -6.98
N PRO A 114 -8.32 -6.23 -6.56
CA PRO A 114 -8.56 -7.36 -7.46
C PRO A 114 -9.88 -7.26 -8.25
N CYS A 115 -10.96 -6.83 -7.59
CA CYS A 115 -12.25 -6.62 -8.24
C CYS A 115 -12.17 -5.53 -9.32
N MET A 116 -11.50 -4.42 -9.04
CA MET A 116 -11.31 -3.35 -10.01
C MET A 116 -10.46 -3.78 -11.20
N VAL A 117 -9.45 -4.63 -10.99
CA VAL A 117 -8.63 -5.20 -12.09
C VAL A 117 -9.49 -6.06 -13.01
N LYS A 118 -10.38 -6.88 -12.46
CA LYS A 118 -11.33 -7.68 -13.23
C LYS A 118 -12.25 -6.81 -14.09
N ILE A 119 -12.79 -5.73 -13.50
CA ILE A 119 -13.63 -4.77 -14.23
C ILE A 119 -12.81 -4.05 -15.31
N ALA A 120 -11.60 -3.59 -14.98
CA ALA A 120 -10.69 -2.95 -15.94
C ALA A 120 -10.37 -3.88 -17.11
N TYR A 121 -10.16 -5.18 -16.86
CA TYR A 121 -9.95 -6.17 -17.91
C TYR A 121 -11.19 -6.34 -18.81
N GLN A 122 -12.39 -6.46 -18.20
CA GLN A 122 -13.63 -6.67 -18.95
C GLN A 122 -13.99 -5.50 -19.88
N TYR A 123 -13.63 -4.27 -19.50
CA TYR A 123 -13.97 -3.06 -20.26
C TYR A 123 -12.77 -2.40 -20.96
N GLY A 124 -11.54 -2.88 -20.74
CA GLY A 124 -10.26 -2.19 -21.00
C GLY A 124 -9.74 -2.11 -22.45
N TYR A 125 -10.55 -2.50 -23.45
CA TYR A 125 -10.08 -2.68 -24.84
C TYR A 125 -10.81 -1.83 -25.87
N GLN A 126 -11.34 -0.68 -25.47
CA GLN A 126 -12.01 0.23 -26.40
C GLN A 126 -11.17 1.49 -26.64
N PRO A 127 -10.76 1.76 -27.90
CA PRO A 127 -10.01 2.99 -28.21
C PRO A 127 -10.87 4.20 -27.85
N GLY A 128 -10.33 5.02 -26.93
CA GLY A 128 -10.97 6.22 -26.41
C GLY A 128 -10.71 7.44 -27.28
N ASN A 129 -11.57 8.45 -27.13
CA ASN A 129 -11.37 9.77 -27.71
C ASN A 129 -11.66 10.80 -26.60
N ILE A 130 -10.77 11.77 -26.37
CA ILE A 130 -10.78 12.67 -25.19
C ILE A 130 -12.13 13.38 -25.00
N LEU A 131 -12.83 13.66 -26.09
CA LEU A 131 -14.09 14.39 -26.07
C LEU A 131 -15.30 13.54 -25.64
N ASN A 132 -15.16 12.21 -25.62
CA ASN A 132 -16.23 11.30 -25.21
C ASN A 132 -15.66 10.19 -24.33
N PHE A 133 -15.68 10.41 -23.02
CA PHE A 133 -15.15 9.45 -22.04
C PHE A 133 -15.81 8.08 -22.19
N ASN A 134 -15.04 7.11 -22.66
CA ASN A 134 -15.48 5.74 -22.81
C ASN A 134 -15.61 5.07 -21.43
N ILE A 135 -16.37 3.97 -21.38
CA ILE A 135 -16.54 3.18 -20.15
C ILE A 135 -15.17 2.68 -19.64
N SER A 136 -14.28 2.26 -20.54
CA SER A 136 -12.90 1.86 -20.23
C SER A 136 -12.16 2.92 -19.41
N GLU A 137 -12.15 4.17 -19.90
CA GLU A 137 -11.41 5.26 -19.26
C GLU A 137 -11.99 5.60 -17.88
N LYS A 138 -13.30 5.50 -17.70
CA LYS A 138 -13.95 5.69 -16.39
C LYS A 138 -13.54 4.60 -15.40
N VAL A 139 -13.48 3.35 -15.85
CA VAL A 139 -13.06 2.23 -15.01
C VAL A 139 -11.59 2.39 -14.60
N ASP A 140 -10.71 2.74 -15.55
CA ASP A 140 -9.30 2.99 -15.26
C ASP A 140 -9.12 4.15 -14.27
N LEU A 141 -9.88 5.24 -14.44
CA LEU A 141 -9.88 6.36 -13.50
C LEU A 141 -10.28 5.92 -12.09
N ILE A 142 -11.36 5.14 -11.95
CA ILE A 142 -11.81 4.61 -10.66
C ILE A 142 -10.73 3.72 -10.03
N PHE A 143 -10.14 2.82 -10.81
CA PHE A 143 -9.06 1.94 -10.36
C PHE A 143 -7.87 2.74 -9.82
N ILE A 144 -7.43 3.76 -10.55
CA ILE A 144 -6.27 4.55 -10.15
C ILE A 144 -6.60 5.46 -8.96
N SER A 145 -7.80 6.06 -8.92
CA SER A 145 -8.27 6.79 -7.75
C SER A 145 -8.27 5.92 -6.49
N CYS A 146 -8.68 4.65 -6.60
CA CYS A 146 -8.64 3.69 -5.50
C CYS A 146 -7.20 3.53 -4.96
N ILE A 147 -6.22 3.32 -5.84
CA ILE A 147 -4.80 3.19 -5.47
C ILE A 147 -4.27 4.47 -4.83
N LEU A 148 -4.59 5.64 -5.39
CA LEU A 148 -4.18 6.93 -4.84
C LEU A 148 -4.75 7.17 -3.45
N ILE A 149 -6.00 6.79 -3.21
CA ILE A 149 -6.64 6.88 -1.89
C ILE A 149 -5.88 6.00 -0.89
N VAL A 150 -5.58 4.74 -1.24
CA VAL A 150 -4.81 3.86 -0.36
C VAL A 150 -3.43 4.45 -0.05
N ASN A 151 -2.73 4.98 -1.06
CA ASN A 151 -1.42 5.59 -0.87
C ASN A 151 -1.49 6.84 0.04
N LEU A 152 -2.50 7.69 -0.15
CA LEU A 152 -2.74 8.85 0.71
C LEU A 152 -3.07 8.44 2.14
N LEU A 153 -3.84 7.37 2.35
CA LEU A 153 -4.11 6.83 3.68
C LEU A 153 -2.85 6.28 4.35
N LEU A 154 -1.96 5.63 3.59
CA LEU A 154 -0.65 5.18 4.10
C LEU A 154 0.26 6.37 4.46
N ASP A 155 0.16 7.49 3.74
CA ASP A 155 0.85 8.73 4.10
C ASP A 155 0.30 9.35 5.40
N LEU A 156 -1.03 9.40 5.53
CA LEU A 156 -1.69 9.84 6.77
C LEU A 156 -1.28 8.94 7.94
N LEU A 157 -1.30 7.61 7.76
CA LEU A 157 -0.85 6.65 8.77
C LEU A 157 0.60 6.89 9.19
N SER A 158 1.49 7.12 8.22
CA SER A 158 2.89 7.46 8.50
C SER A 158 3.04 8.81 9.21
N SER A 159 2.10 9.74 9.01
CA SER A 159 2.15 11.05 9.64
C SER A 159 1.78 11.02 11.12
N GLU A 160 0.90 10.10 11.51
CA GLU A 160 0.45 9.87 12.90
C GLU A 160 1.51 9.18 13.77
N ILE A 161 2.54 8.58 13.17
CA ILE A 161 3.62 7.94 13.92
C ILE A 161 4.52 9.01 14.55
N CYS A 162 4.49 9.07 15.88
CA CYS A 162 5.39 9.83 16.72
C CYS A 162 6.51 8.92 17.26
N MET A 163 7.72 9.08 16.73
CA MET A 163 8.89 8.37 17.23
C MET A 163 9.45 9.01 18.50
N PRO A 164 9.77 8.24 19.55
CA PRO A 164 10.47 8.72 20.73
C PRO A 164 11.90 9.12 20.35
N LYS A 165 12.35 10.26 20.85
CA LYS A 165 13.67 10.87 20.54
C LYS A 165 14.87 10.08 21.08
N ASN A 166 14.68 8.87 21.63
CA ASN A 166 15.70 8.17 22.40
C ASN A 166 16.80 7.56 21.52
N ASN A 167 16.50 7.19 20.27
CA ASN A 167 17.48 6.77 19.27
C ASN A 167 17.64 7.86 18.20
N VAL A 168 18.69 8.68 18.32
CA VAL A 168 18.92 9.83 17.44
C VAL A 168 19.13 9.42 15.97
N ILE A 169 19.73 8.25 15.72
CA ILE A 169 20.03 7.75 14.36
C ILE A 169 18.74 7.32 13.66
N GLU A 170 18.00 6.36 14.23
CA GLU A 170 16.70 5.88 13.70
C GLU A 170 15.69 7.03 13.55
N TYR A 171 15.68 7.96 14.51
CA TYR A 171 14.82 9.13 14.45
C TYR A 171 15.13 10.03 13.23
N LYS A 172 16.42 10.31 12.96
CA LYS A 172 16.83 11.12 11.81
C LYS A 172 16.46 10.43 10.48
N GLN A 173 16.67 9.12 10.39
CA GLN A 173 16.32 8.33 9.20
C GLN A 173 14.81 8.34 8.97
N PHE A 174 14.01 8.06 10.00
CA PHE A 174 12.55 8.11 9.92
C PHE A 174 12.03 9.50 9.53
N GLN A 175 12.64 10.57 10.07
CA GLN A 175 12.29 11.94 9.70
C GLN A 175 12.59 12.25 8.23
N GLN A 176 13.71 11.77 7.67
CA GLN A 176 14.01 11.94 6.25
C GLN A 176 13.00 11.19 5.37
N ILE A 177 12.62 9.98 5.75
CA ILE A 177 11.59 9.21 5.05
C ILE A 177 10.27 9.98 5.07
N LYS A 178 9.83 10.44 6.25
CA LYS A 178 8.61 11.22 6.46
C LYS A 178 8.60 12.52 5.65
N LYS A 179 9.75 13.21 5.55
CA LYS A 179 9.87 14.47 4.81
C LYS A 179 9.69 14.31 3.31
N ASN A 180 10.27 13.27 2.69
CA ASN A 180 10.18 13.13 1.23
C ASN A 180 8.96 12.32 0.77
N LYS A 181 8.27 11.61 1.68
CA LYS A 181 7.05 10.84 1.35
C LYS A 181 5.98 11.67 0.62
N PRO A 182 5.57 12.86 1.09
CA PRO A 182 4.55 13.65 0.39
C PRO A 182 5.03 14.14 -0.99
N ILE A 183 6.34 14.37 -1.17
CA ILE A 183 6.91 14.74 -2.46
C ILE A 183 6.74 13.59 -3.46
N ILE A 184 7.01 12.36 -3.02
CA ILE A 184 6.87 11.16 -3.85
C ILE A 184 5.40 10.94 -4.21
N THR A 185 4.49 11.04 -3.24
CA THR A 185 3.05 10.92 -3.50
C THR A 185 2.54 12.02 -4.42
N GLY A 186 3.02 13.25 -4.26
CA GLY A 186 2.73 14.34 -5.18
C GLY A 186 3.25 14.08 -6.60
N LEU A 187 4.44 13.49 -6.73
CA LEU A 187 5.02 13.11 -8.02
C LEU A 187 4.21 12.00 -8.69
N ILE A 188 3.77 10.98 -7.94
CA ILE A 188 2.89 9.93 -8.43
C ILE A 188 1.55 10.49 -8.89
N ALA A 189 0.95 11.39 -8.09
CA ALA A 189 -0.30 12.06 -8.45
C ALA A 189 -0.13 12.94 -9.72
N LEU A 190 1.02 13.58 -9.88
CA LEU A 190 1.35 14.38 -11.07
C LEU A 190 1.55 13.49 -12.31
N ILE A 191 2.28 12.38 -12.20
CA ILE A 191 2.42 11.40 -13.29
C ILE A 191 1.02 10.90 -13.69
N PHE A 192 0.16 10.62 -12.72
CA PHE A 192 -1.21 10.22 -12.98
C PHE A 192 -2.02 11.30 -13.73
N LEU A 193 -1.91 12.56 -13.32
CA LEU A 193 -2.57 13.67 -14.00
C LEU A 193 -2.07 13.79 -15.45
N ILE A 194 -0.78 13.59 -15.69
CA ILE A 194 -0.21 13.56 -17.04
C ILE A 194 -0.79 12.39 -17.85
N ILE A 195 -0.89 11.19 -17.27
CA ILE A 195 -1.50 10.02 -17.92
C ILE A 195 -2.95 10.30 -18.31
N LEU A 196 -3.74 10.98 -17.47
CA LEU A 196 -5.11 11.37 -17.78
C LEU A 196 -5.23 12.38 -18.94
N VAL A 197 -4.21 13.21 -19.16
CA VAL A 197 -4.21 14.23 -20.23
C VAL A 197 -3.79 13.65 -21.58
N ILE A 198 -3.06 12.54 -21.61
CA ILE A 198 -2.57 11.95 -22.85
C ILE A 198 -3.72 11.15 -23.53
N PRO A 199 -4.20 11.56 -24.73
CA PRO A 199 -5.14 10.76 -25.51
C PRO A 199 -4.55 9.38 -25.80
N ASN A 200 -5.35 8.33 -25.69
CA ASN A 200 -4.86 6.95 -25.89
C ASN A 200 -3.70 6.61 -24.94
N ALA A 201 -3.70 7.16 -23.71
CA ALA A 201 -2.78 6.71 -22.68
C ALA A 201 -2.95 5.20 -22.50
N ASN A 202 -2.05 4.46 -23.13
CA ASN A 202 -2.09 3.02 -23.14
C ASN A 202 -1.95 2.56 -21.68
N SER A 203 -2.70 1.53 -21.27
CA SER A 203 -2.58 0.94 -19.93
C SER A 203 -1.12 0.58 -19.58
N ASN A 204 -0.28 0.45 -20.61
CA ASN A 204 1.17 0.33 -20.50
C ASN A 204 1.86 1.48 -19.74
N LEU A 205 1.35 2.71 -19.78
CA LEU A 205 1.89 3.84 -19.00
C LEU A 205 1.68 3.67 -17.48
N LEU A 206 0.71 2.86 -17.06
CA LEU A 206 0.53 2.53 -15.64
C LEU A 206 1.73 1.76 -15.08
N TRP A 207 2.48 1.04 -15.90
CA TRP A 207 3.73 0.39 -15.46
C TRP A 207 4.73 1.38 -14.90
N ILE A 208 4.79 2.59 -15.47
CA ILE A 208 5.68 3.64 -14.96
C ILE A 208 5.27 3.99 -13.53
N VAL A 209 3.96 4.15 -13.27
CA VAL A 209 3.44 4.44 -11.93
C VAL A 209 3.80 3.33 -10.93
N VAL A 210 3.61 2.06 -11.31
CA VAL A 210 3.97 0.92 -10.45
C VAL A 210 5.46 0.85 -10.20
N PHE A 211 6.25 1.02 -11.25
CA PHE A 211 7.70 1.02 -11.16
C PHE A 211 8.18 2.12 -10.21
N PHE A 212 7.65 3.34 -10.33
CA PHE A 212 7.96 4.43 -9.41
C PHE A 212 7.50 4.13 -7.99
N LEU A 213 6.28 3.62 -7.78
CA LEU A 213 5.78 3.21 -6.46
C LEU A 213 6.70 2.18 -5.78
N PHE A 214 7.18 1.19 -6.54
CA PHE A 214 8.01 0.10 -6.03
C PHE A 214 9.47 0.55 -5.79
N PHE A 215 10.13 1.12 -6.80
CA PHE A 215 11.56 1.47 -6.73
C PHE A 215 11.84 2.65 -5.81
N VAL A 216 10.99 3.67 -5.80
CA VAL A 216 11.20 4.82 -4.93
C VAL A 216 11.10 4.41 -3.46
N TYR A 217 10.25 3.43 -3.15
CA TYR A 217 10.08 2.94 -1.78
C TYR A 217 11.22 1.98 -1.38
N ILE A 218 11.56 1.00 -2.23
CA ILE A 218 12.63 0.02 -1.95
C ILE A 218 14.01 0.66 -1.91
N GLY A 219 14.33 1.54 -2.88
CA GLY A 219 15.63 2.18 -2.97
C GLY A 219 15.96 3.01 -1.73
N LYS A 220 14.93 3.52 -1.04
CA LYS A 220 15.12 4.14 0.27
C LYS A 220 15.49 3.13 1.34
N ILE A 221 14.76 2.02 1.47
CA ILE A 221 15.00 1.03 2.53
C ILE A 221 16.40 0.41 2.42
N GLN A 222 16.88 0.11 1.22
CA GLN A 222 18.22 -0.46 1.03
C GLN A 222 19.35 0.50 1.42
N ASN A 223 19.21 1.80 1.11
CA ASN A 223 20.21 2.80 1.53
C ASN A 223 20.33 2.92 3.07
N TYR A 224 19.35 2.45 3.83
CA TYR A 224 19.38 2.48 5.30
C TYR A 224 19.89 1.17 5.94
N SER A 225 19.94 0.06 5.21
CA SER A 225 20.50 -1.21 5.72
C SER A 225 22.01 -1.33 5.51
N ALA A 226 22.61 -0.42 4.72
CA ALA A 226 24.03 -0.45 4.36
C ALA A 226 24.91 0.51 5.19
N GLU A 227 24.31 1.28 6.10
CA GLU A 227 24.98 2.15 7.10
C GLU A 227 24.87 1.55 8.51
#